data_AF-A0A813JYF5-F1
#
_entry.id   AF-A0A813JYF5-F1
#
_cell.length_a   1.000
_cell.length_b   1.000
_cell.length_c   1.000
_cell.angle_alpha   90.00
_cell.angle_beta   90.00
_cell.angle_gamma   90.00
#
_symmetry.space_group_name_H-M   'P 1'
#
loop_
_entity.id
_entity.type
_entity.pdbx_description
1 polymer ?
#
loop_
_entity_poly.entity_id
_entity_poly.type
_entity_poly.pdbx_seq_one_letter_code
_entity_poly.pdbx_strand_id
1 'polypeptide(L)'
;MVDLEGEAVKVDTVESMSSLFDLPLIDTNTLAYMSALTFFIDMRSDAKINSELEATMKVGGAMRAPDDSNQVFLITTSGFRITIDGTSATGTIEMGNTTFPISDKSFVLDRRLQDISTQEDSWLKCDESRAICSPKTPPKGWHKRRLQERELRARGAKSVCSFTGGMSISTTTNRAGHD
;
A
#
# COMPACT_ATOMS: atom_id res chain seq x y z
N MET A 1 -20.64 23.94 -14.43
CA MET A 1 -21.93 23.46 -13.88
C MET A 1 -22.12 24.24 -12.58
N VAL A 2 -23.26 24.89 -12.39
CA VAL A 2 -23.61 25.67 -11.18
C VAL A 2 -24.81 25.00 -10.52
N ASP A 3 -24.94 25.11 -9.21
CA ASP A 3 -26.13 24.60 -8.51
C ASP A 3 -27.32 25.55 -8.67
N LEU A 4 -28.43 25.23 -8.01
CA LEU A 4 -29.67 26.01 -8.08
C LEU A 4 -29.53 27.37 -7.39
N GLU A 5 -28.49 27.54 -6.59
CA GLU A 5 -28.14 28.75 -5.85
C GLU A 5 -27.07 29.59 -6.57
N GLY A 6 -26.52 29.11 -7.69
CA GLY A 6 -25.55 29.83 -8.51
C GLY A 6 -24.09 29.65 -8.07
N GLU A 7 -23.83 28.75 -7.13
CA GLU A 7 -22.48 28.45 -6.64
C GLU A 7 -21.76 27.46 -7.56
N ALA A 8 -20.43 27.54 -7.56
CA ALA A 8 -19.60 26.69 -8.40
C ALA A 8 -19.63 25.24 -7.91
N VAL A 9 -20.24 24.34 -8.69
CA VAL A 9 -20.25 22.91 -8.38
C VAL A 9 -18.86 22.33 -8.67
N LYS A 10 -18.13 22.01 -7.61
CA LYS A 10 -16.92 21.19 -7.69
C LYS A 10 -17.32 19.73 -7.77
N VAL A 11 -17.26 19.16 -8.97
CA VAL A 11 -17.30 17.71 -9.14
C VAL A 11 -15.92 17.15 -8.84
N ASP A 12 -15.84 16.23 -7.88
CA ASP A 12 -14.64 15.44 -7.66
C ASP A 12 -14.79 14.12 -8.43
N THR A 13 -13.74 13.70 -9.12
CA THR A 13 -13.75 12.42 -9.84
C THR A 13 -13.60 11.29 -8.82
N VAL A 14 -14.69 10.56 -8.58
CA VAL A 14 -14.66 9.35 -7.76
C VAL A 14 -13.96 8.24 -8.56
N GLU A 15 -12.70 7.97 -8.22
CA GLU A 15 -11.96 6.82 -8.75
C GLU A 15 -12.34 5.57 -7.94
N SER A 16 -12.93 4.58 -8.61
CA SER A 16 -13.20 3.28 -7.99
C SER A 16 -11.94 2.45 -8.01
N MET A 17 -11.36 2.20 -6.82
CA MET A 17 -10.25 1.25 -6.68
C MET A 17 -10.82 -0.16 -6.62
N SER A 18 -10.64 -0.93 -7.69
CA SER A 18 -10.90 -2.37 -7.72
C SER A 18 -9.58 -3.13 -7.84
N SER A 19 -9.54 -4.37 -7.36
CA SER A 19 -8.34 -5.19 -7.57
C SER A 19 -8.23 -5.54 -9.05
N LEU A 20 -6.99 -5.74 -9.53
CA LEU A 20 -6.72 -6.11 -10.91
C LEU A 20 -7.50 -7.37 -11.32
N PHE A 21 -7.71 -8.30 -10.39
CA PHE A 21 -8.34 -9.60 -10.64
C PHE A 21 -9.87 -9.57 -10.57
N ASP A 22 -10.47 -8.45 -10.14
CA ASP A 22 -11.92 -8.26 -10.20
C ASP A 22 -12.38 -7.73 -11.57
N LEU A 23 -11.46 -7.32 -12.44
CA LEU A 23 -11.78 -6.78 -13.77
C LEU A 23 -12.67 -7.69 -14.64
N PRO A 24 -12.54 -9.03 -14.63
CA PRO A 24 -13.43 -9.90 -15.39
C PRO A 24 -14.91 -9.82 -14.96
N LEU A 25 -15.17 -9.47 -13.70
CA LEU A 25 -16.53 -9.33 -13.16
C LEU A 25 -17.22 -8.04 -13.64
N ILE A 26 -16.47 -7.12 -14.23
CA ILE A 26 -16.97 -5.85 -14.74
C ILE A 26 -17.52 -6.04 -16.14
N ASP A 27 -18.65 -5.39 -16.45
CA ASP A 27 -19.24 -5.43 -17.79
C ASP A 27 -18.31 -4.80 -18.83
N THR A 28 -18.29 -5.36 -20.04
CA THR A 28 -17.42 -4.89 -21.14
C THR A 28 -17.68 -3.44 -21.51
N ASN A 29 -18.93 -2.95 -21.39
CA ASN A 29 -19.24 -1.55 -21.63
C ASN A 29 -18.57 -0.62 -20.61
N THR A 30 -18.49 -1.05 -19.35
CA THR A 30 -17.79 -0.29 -18.29
C THR A 30 -16.28 -0.34 -18.51
N LEU A 31 -15.74 -1.50 -18.90
CA LEU A 31 -14.33 -1.65 -19.25
C LEU A 31 -13.89 -0.78 -20.44
N ALA A 32 -14.81 -0.44 -21.36
CA ALA A 32 -14.53 0.47 -22.46
C ALA A 32 -14.22 1.91 -22.01
N TYR A 33 -14.64 2.31 -20.82
CA TYR A 33 -14.32 3.61 -20.24
C TYR A 33 -13.01 3.62 -19.45
N MET A 34 -12.35 2.47 -19.29
CA MET A 34 -11.06 2.38 -18.61
C MET A 34 -9.97 3.06 -19.44
N SER A 35 -9.32 4.08 -18.87
CA SER A 35 -8.32 4.90 -19.59
C SER A 35 -6.89 4.35 -19.45
N ALA A 36 -6.55 3.88 -18.25
CA ALA A 36 -5.23 3.37 -17.91
C ALA A 36 -5.33 2.26 -16.87
N LEU A 37 -4.33 1.39 -16.87
CA LEU A 37 -4.17 0.32 -15.91
C LEU A 37 -2.74 0.37 -15.36
N THR A 38 -2.60 0.34 -14.03
CA THR A 38 -1.31 0.30 -13.34
C THR A 38 -1.15 -1.06 -12.66
N PHE A 39 -0.02 -1.71 -12.89
CA PHE A 39 0.28 -3.03 -12.34
C PHE A 39 1.78 -3.30 -12.30
N PHE A 40 2.17 -4.34 -11.59
CA PHE A 40 3.54 -4.84 -11.54
C PHE A 40 3.75 -5.93 -12.58
N ILE A 41 4.90 -5.90 -13.26
CA ILE A 41 5.32 -6.88 -14.27
C ILE A 41 6.61 -7.53 -13.78
N ASP A 42 6.62 -8.87 -13.72
CA ASP A 42 7.87 -9.60 -13.48
C ASP A 42 8.65 -9.76 -14.80
N MET A 43 9.63 -8.89 -15.01
CA MET A 43 10.54 -8.93 -16.15
C MET A 43 11.93 -9.49 -15.77
N ARG A 44 12.04 -10.28 -14.70
CA ARG A 44 13.31 -10.93 -14.32
C ARG A 44 13.82 -11.91 -15.38
N SER A 45 12.93 -12.44 -16.21
CA SER A 45 13.29 -13.28 -17.35
C SER A 45 13.89 -12.50 -18.53
N ASP A 46 13.74 -11.17 -18.56
CA ASP A 46 14.34 -10.32 -19.59
C ASP A 46 15.79 -9.97 -19.22
N ALA A 47 16.75 -10.31 -20.09
CA ALA A 47 18.17 -10.09 -19.85
C ALA A 47 18.58 -8.61 -19.73
N LYS A 48 17.77 -7.67 -20.24
CA LYS A 48 18.06 -6.23 -20.19
C LYS A 48 17.57 -5.57 -18.93
N ILE A 49 16.41 -6.00 -18.43
CA ILE A 49 15.74 -5.37 -17.28
C ILE A 49 16.07 -6.13 -16.00
N ASN A 50 15.97 -7.47 -16.03
CA ASN A 50 16.27 -8.39 -14.94
C ASN A 50 15.70 -7.93 -13.57
N SER A 51 14.51 -7.34 -13.61
CA SER A 51 13.87 -6.72 -12.44
C SER A 51 12.36 -6.75 -12.64
N GLU A 52 11.67 -6.60 -11.53
CA GLU A 52 10.28 -6.20 -11.54
C GLU A 52 10.14 -4.71 -11.91
N LEU A 53 9.05 -4.37 -12.60
CA LEU A 53 8.70 -3.00 -12.95
C LEU A 53 7.25 -2.71 -12.60
N GLU A 54 6.99 -1.53 -12.06
CA GLU A 54 5.65 -0.94 -12.01
C GLU A 54 5.39 -0.23 -13.33
N ALA A 55 4.30 -0.61 -14.01
CA ALA A 55 3.94 -0.09 -15.32
C ALA A 55 2.52 0.46 -15.31
N THR A 56 2.35 1.65 -15.89
CA THR A 56 1.03 2.21 -16.22
C THR A 56 0.87 2.24 -17.72
N MET A 57 -0.16 1.57 -18.23
CA MET A 57 -0.43 1.49 -19.67
C MET A 57 -1.83 1.96 -20.02
N LYS A 58 -1.95 2.67 -21.14
CA LYS A 58 -3.24 3.08 -21.69
C LYS A 58 -3.94 1.89 -22.32
N VAL A 59 -5.21 1.73 -21.97
CA VAL A 59 -6.07 0.67 -22.48
C VAL A 59 -6.78 1.19 -23.73
N GLY A 60 -6.60 0.51 -24.85
CA GLY A 60 -7.24 0.83 -26.12
C GLY A 60 -8.53 0.04 -26.35
N GLY A 61 -8.70 -1.09 -25.67
CA GLY A 61 -9.94 -1.87 -25.72
C GLY A 61 -9.94 -3.03 -24.76
N ALA A 62 -11.14 -3.56 -24.50
CA ALA A 62 -11.38 -4.75 -23.70
C ALA A 62 -12.21 -5.74 -24.50
N MET A 63 -11.90 -7.02 -24.37
CA MET A 63 -12.60 -8.12 -25.03
C MET A 63 -12.86 -9.20 -23.99
N ARG A 64 -14.02 -9.85 -24.10
CA ARG A 64 -14.38 -11.00 -23.28
C ARG A 64 -14.84 -12.11 -24.20
N ALA A 65 -14.49 -13.35 -23.89
CA ALA A 65 -15.06 -14.49 -24.60
C ALA A 65 -16.54 -14.63 -24.20
N PRO A 66 -17.45 -14.95 -25.12
CA PRO A 66 -18.88 -15.09 -24.79
C PRO A 66 -19.14 -16.19 -23.76
N ASP A 67 -18.30 -17.22 -23.73
CA ASP A 67 -18.45 -18.39 -22.86
C ASP A 67 -17.57 -18.35 -21.59
N ASP A 68 -16.79 -17.28 -21.39
CA ASP A 68 -15.90 -17.12 -20.23
C ASP A 68 -16.11 -15.77 -19.56
N SER A 69 -16.80 -15.78 -18.41
CA SER A 69 -17.01 -14.60 -17.57
C SER A 69 -15.84 -14.26 -16.66
N ASN A 70 -14.86 -15.16 -16.53
CA ASN A 70 -13.78 -15.04 -15.55
C ASN A 70 -12.47 -14.59 -16.19
N GLN A 71 -12.41 -14.53 -17.51
CA GLN A 71 -11.26 -14.03 -18.24
C GLN A 71 -11.59 -12.77 -19.02
N VAL A 72 -10.69 -11.79 -18.94
CA VAL A 72 -10.76 -10.58 -19.77
C VAL A 72 -9.44 -10.36 -20.50
N PHE A 73 -9.55 -9.94 -21.75
CA PHE A 73 -8.44 -9.57 -22.60
C PHE A 73 -8.44 -8.07 -22.80
N LEU A 74 -7.39 -7.39 -22.36
CA LEU A 74 -7.20 -5.96 -22.59
C LEU A 74 -6.14 -5.76 -23.66
N ILE A 75 -6.41 -4.85 -24.59
CA ILE A 75 -5.46 -4.44 -25.62
C ILE A 75 -4.99 -3.04 -25.26
N THR A 76 -3.69 -2.88 -25.07
CA THR A 76 -3.09 -1.57 -24.83
C THR A 76 -3.00 -0.77 -26.14
N THR A 77 -2.89 0.54 -26.06
CA THR A 77 -2.70 1.40 -27.25
C THR A 77 -1.40 1.09 -28.01
N SER A 78 -0.44 0.47 -27.34
CA SER A 78 0.84 0.00 -27.92
C SER A 78 0.72 -1.35 -28.62
N GLY A 79 -0.46 -1.99 -28.59
CA GLY A 79 -0.70 -3.30 -29.19
C GLY A 79 -0.34 -4.51 -28.31
N PHE A 80 0.06 -4.30 -27.06
CA PHE A 80 0.27 -5.41 -26.10
C PHE A 80 -1.05 -5.97 -25.63
N ARG A 81 -1.10 -7.30 -25.49
CA ARG A 81 -2.26 -8.04 -25.00
C ARG A 81 -2.05 -8.39 -23.53
N ILE A 82 -2.97 -7.97 -22.68
CA ILE A 82 -3.02 -8.32 -21.27
C ILE A 82 -4.17 -9.30 -21.09
N THR A 83 -3.90 -10.46 -20.51
CA THR A 83 -4.89 -11.47 -20.16
C THR A 83 -4.99 -11.53 -18.65
N ILE A 84 -6.20 -11.44 -18.11
CA ILE A 84 -6.46 -11.51 -16.67
C ILE A 84 -7.47 -12.61 -16.44
N ASP A 85 -7.12 -13.55 -15.55
CA ASP A 85 -8.00 -14.60 -15.06
C ASP A 85 -8.34 -14.32 -13.59
N GLY A 86 -9.62 -14.02 -13.34
CA GLY A 86 -10.14 -13.77 -12.00
C GLY A 86 -10.27 -15.04 -11.15
N THR A 87 -10.36 -16.22 -11.76
CA THR A 87 -10.51 -17.50 -11.05
C THR A 87 -9.22 -17.88 -10.35
N SER A 88 -8.09 -17.79 -11.06
CA SER A 88 -6.77 -18.10 -10.53
C SER A 88 -6.08 -16.89 -9.90
N ALA A 89 -6.67 -15.70 -9.99
CA ALA A 89 -6.04 -14.43 -9.62
C ALA A 89 -4.65 -14.29 -10.26
N THR A 90 -4.58 -14.57 -11.56
CA THR A 90 -3.34 -14.49 -12.34
C THR A 90 -3.55 -13.61 -13.56
N GLY A 91 -2.52 -12.85 -13.93
CA GLY A 91 -2.52 -12.13 -15.18
C GLY A 91 -1.21 -12.33 -15.93
N THR A 92 -1.27 -12.13 -17.24
CA THR A 92 -0.10 -12.12 -18.11
C THR A 92 -0.17 -10.97 -19.09
N ILE A 93 0.97 -10.40 -19.44
CA ILE A 93 1.11 -9.48 -20.56
C ILE A 93 2.01 -10.08 -21.64
N GLU A 94 1.56 -10.01 -22.88
CA GLU A 94 2.33 -10.35 -24.05
C GLU A 94 2.94 -9.07 -24.66
N MET A 95 4.27 -9.00 -24.62
CA MET A 95 5.04 -7.94 -25.25
C MET A 95 5.87 -8.56 -26.37
N GLY A 96 5.40 -8.43 -27.61
CA GLY A 96 6.01 -9.08 -28.77
C GLY A 96 5.88 -10.61 -28.70
N ASN A 97 7.00 -11.33 -28.67
CA ASN A 97 7.04 -12.80 -28.63
C ASN A 97 7.25 -13.36 -27.21
N THR A 98 7.17 -12.50 -26.19
CA THR A 98 7.44 -12.86 -24.79
C THR A 98 6.25 -12.55 -23.91
N THR A 99 5.92 -13.50 -23.03
CA THR A 99 4.84 -13.37 -22.05
C THR A 99 5.44 -13.19 -20.66
N PHE A 100 4.98 -12.18 -19.94
CA PHE A 100 5.42 -11.88 -18.58
C PHE A 100 4.23 -11.96 -17.62
N PRO A 101 4.40 -12.48 -16.40
CA PRO A 101 3.34 -12.47 -15.41
C PRO A 101 3.16 -11.06 -14.83
N ILE A 102 1.91 -10.75 -14.47
CA ILE A 102 1.53 -9.46 -13.89
C ILE A 102 0.80 -9.65 -12.56
N SER A 103 0.86 -8.63 -11.71
CA SER A 103 0.27 -8.64 -10.37
C SER A 103 -0.17 -7.24 -9.94
N ASP A 104 -1.17 -7.16 -9.06
CA ASP A 104 -1.57 -5.92 -8.38
C ASP A 104 -0.61 -5.54 -7.25
N LYS A 105 0.22 -6.49 -6.81
CA LYS A 105 1.21 -6.35 -5.74
C LYS A 105 2.60 -6.67 -6.23
N SER A 106 3.59 -6.09 -5.54
CA SER A 106 4.98 -6.35 -5.89
C SER A 106 5.38 -7.82 -5.68
N PHE A 107 6.14 -8.39 -6.62
CA PHE A 107 6.75 -9.72 -6.56
C PHE A 107 7.96 -9.77 -5.63
N VAL A 108 8.56 -8.64 -5.29
CA VAL A 108 9.53 -8.53 -4.20
C VAL A 108 8.75 -8.44 -2.88
N LEU A 109 8.78 -9.53 -2.11
CA LEU A 109 8.24 -9.57 -0.75
C LEU A 109 8.69 -8.34 0.05
N ASP A 110 7.70 -7.51 0.41
CA ASP A 110 7.68 -6.54 1.50
C ASP A 110 9.04 -6.24 2.15
N ARG A 111 9.87 -5.43 1.48
CA ARG A 111 10.61 -4.42 2.24
C ARG A 111 9.66 -3.25 2.43
N ARG A 112 8.97 -3.26 3.57
CA ARG A 112 8.79 -2.08 4.45
C ARG A 112 7.37 -1.54 4.67
N LEU A 113 6.34 -2.36 4.94
CA LEU A 113 5.12 -1.87 5.61
C LEU A 113 4.22 -2.93 6.29
N GLN A 114 4.78 -3.95 6.95
CA GLN A 114 3.99 -4.89 7.77
C GLN A 114 4.29 -4.89 9.27
N ASP A 115 5.10 -3.97 9.80
CA ASP A 115 5.56 -4.07 11.19
C ASP A 115 5.37 -2.80 12.02
N ILE A 116 4.24 -2.09 11.85
CA ILE A 116 3.84 -1.05 12.83
C ILE A 116 2.71 -1.54 13.75
N SER A 117 1.80 -2.40 13.30
CA SER A 117 0.77 -2.94 14.20
C SER A 117 1.31 -4.00 15.16
N THR A 118 2.39 -4.70 14.83
CA THR A 118 3.06 -5.68 15.71
C THR A 118 4.23 -5.13 16.52
N GLN A 119 4.84 -4.01 16.08
CA GLN A 119 5.99 -3.42 16.78
C GLN A 119 5.60 -2.40 17.86
N GLU A 120 4.38 -1.85 17.83
CA GLU A 120 3.88 -1.00 18.92
C GLU A 120 3.47 -1.81 20.16
N ASP A 121 3.31 -3.13 20.07
CA ASP A 121 3.11 -4.02 21.22
C ASP A 121 4.42 -4.41 21.93
N SER A 122 5.57 -3.93 21.42
CA SER A 122 6.87 -4.20 22.04
C SER A 122 7.03 -3.54 23.41
N TRP A 123 6.32 -2.46 23.71
CA TRP A 123 6.52 -1.69 24.95
C TRP A 123 5.34 -1.73 25.91
N LEU A 124 4.17 -2.23 25.50
CA LEU A 124 3.03 -2.46 26.38
C LEU A 124 3.01 -3.93 26.82
N LYS A 125 2.67 -4.16 28.08
CA LYS A 125 2.19 -5.46 28.56
C LYS A 125 0.69 -5.31 28.72
N CYS A 126 -0.06 -5.92 27.81
CA CYS A 126 -1.49 -6.09 27.96
C CYS A 126 -1.73 -7.41 28.70
N ASP A 127 -2.47 -7.33 29.81
CA ASP A 127 -2.99 -8.52 30.48
C ASP A 127 -4.38 -8.78 29.90
N GLU A 128 -4.50 -9.85 29.10
CA GLU A 128 -5.75 -10.23 28.40
C GLU A 128 -6.92 -10.41 29.38
N SER A 129 -6.64 -10.76 30.65
CA SER A 129 -7.68 -10.98 31.66
C SER A 129 -8.30 -9.69 32.20
N ARG A 130 -7.66 -8.53 31.98
CA ARG A 130 -8.07 -7.25 32.57
C ARG A 130 -8.29 -6.13 31.57
N ALA A 131 -8.03 -6.36 30.28
CA ALA A 131 -8.09 -5.35 29.21
C ALA A 131 -7.34 -4.04 29.56
N ILE A 132 -6.30 -4.15 30.40
CA ILE A 132 -5.45 -3.02 30.81
C ILE A 132 -4.06 -3.27 30.23
N CYS A 133 -3.60 -2.32 29.43
CA CYS A 133 -2.25 -2.30 28.91
C CYS A 133 -1.41 -1.33 29.74
N SER A 134 -0.30 -1.81 30.29
CA SER A 134 0.66 -0.97 31.04
C SER A 134 2.02 -0.94 30.34
N PRO A 135 2.73 0.20 30.35
CA PRO A 135 4.08 0.27 29.80
C PRO A 135 5.02 -0.69 30.54
N LYS A 136 5.87 -1.39 29.78
CA LYS A 136 6.91 -2.29 30.30
C LYS A 136 7.84 -1.48 31.20
N THR A 137 8.07 -1.98 32.41
CA THR A 137 9.05 -1.39 33.31
C THR A 137 10.44 -1.48 32.67
N PRO A 138 11.21 -0.38 32.65
CA PRO A 138 12.55 -0.39 32.07
C PRO A 138 13.44 -1.39 32.84
N PRO A 139 14.43 -2.00 32.16
CA PRO A 139 15.33 -2.94 32.79
C PRO A 139 16.12 -2.28 33.94
N LYS A 140 16.35 -3.03 35.02
CA LYS A 140 17.16 -2.55 36.16
C LYS A 140 18.52 -2.06 35.66
N GLY A 141 18.85 -0.80 35.96
CA GLY A 141 20.11 -0.16 35.55
C GLY A 141 20.00 0.83 34.37
N TRP A 142 18.82 1.01 33.77
CA TRP A 142 18.60 1.96 32.68
C TRP A 142 19.06 3.39 33.01
N HIS A 143 18.82 3.86 34.24
CA HIS A 143 19.27 5.18 34.70
C HIS A 143 20.80 5.32 34.75
N LYS A 144 21.53 4.27 35.17
CA LYS A 144 23.00 4.29 35.21
C LYS A 144 23.58 4.38 33.80
N ARG A 145 22.99 3.65 32.85
CA ARG A 145 23.38 3.71 31.43
C ARG A 145 23.18 5.10 30.82
N ARG A 146 22.04 5.75 31.07
CA ARG A 146 21.80 7.13 30.55
C ARG A 146 22.72 8.17 31.18
N LEU A 147 23.09 8.01 32.45
CA LEU A 147 24.06 8.91 33.10
C LEU A 147 25.45 8.74 32.48
N GLN A 148 25.90 7.50 32.29
CA GLN A 148 27.17 7.20 31.64
C GLN A 148 27.21 7.68 30.17
N GLU A 149 26.10 7.58 29.45
CA GLU A 149 25.96 8.07 28.08
C GLU A 149 25.97 9.62 28.00
N ARG A 150 25.37 10.30 28.99
CA ARG A 150 25.46 11.75 29.15
C ARG A 150 26.89 12.21 29.46
N GLU A 151 27.61 11.50 30.32
CA GLU A 151 29.02 11.79 30.62
C GLU A 151 29.91 11.61 29.39
N LEU A 152 29.69 10.56 28.58
CA LEU A 152 30.44 10.32 27.35
C LEU A 152 30.19 11.41 26.29
N ARG A 153 28.96 11.94 26.20
CA ARG A 153 28.64 13.09 25.34
C ARG A 153 29.29 14.39 25.84
N ALA A 154 29.30 14.63 27.15
CA ALA A 154 29.95 15.80 27.73
C ALA A 154 31.47 15.81 27.48
N ARG A 155 32.09 14.64 27.32
CA ARG A 155 33.51 14.47 26.97
C ARG A 155 33.80 14.51 25.45
N GLY A 156 32.80 14.83 24.62
CA GLY A 156 33.01 15.11 23.20
C GLY A 156 33.06 13.88 22.28
N ALA A 157 32.53 12.72 22.70
CA ALA A 157 32.42 11.55 21.82
C ALA A 157 31.39 11.81 20.70
N LYS A 158 31.86 11.97 19.45
CA LYS A 158 31.07 12.39 18.28
C LYS A 158 30.20 11.30 17.62
N SER A 159 29.98 10.14 18.23
CA SER A 159 29.00 9.18 17.68
C SER A 159 28.37 8.30 18.75
N VAL A 160 27.29 8.81 19.36
CA VAL A 160 26.30 7.94 20.01
C VAL A 160 24.93 8.42 19.56
N CYS A 161 24.44 7.85 18.46
CA CYS A 161 23.05 8.04 18.03
C CYS A 161 22.16 7.29 19.02
N SER A 162 21.52 8.01 19.94
CA SER A 162 20.40 7.49 20.72
C SER A 162 19.12 7.97 20.05
N PHE A 163 18.33 7.04 19.52
CA PHE A 163 17.00 7.30 19.01
C PHE A 163 16.08 7.59 20.21
N THR A 164 15.77 8.86 20.46
CA THR A 164 14.76 9.26 21.45
C THR A 164 13.66 10.04 20.73
N GLY A 165 12.66 9.32 20.23
CA GLY A 165 11.36 9.88 19.91
C GLY A 165 10.63 10.18 21.22
N GLY A 166 10.58 11.46 21.60
CA GLY A 166 9.73 11.95 22.67
C GLY A 166 8.65 12.82 22.07
N MET A 167 7.49 12.24 21.75
CA MET A 167 6.26 13.02 21.53
C MET A 167 5.50 13.06 22.85
N SER A 168 5.43 14.24 23.46
CA SER A 168 4.49 14.55 24.52
C SER A 168 3.11 14.75 23.89
N ILE A 169 2.17 13.84 24.18
CA ILE A 169 0.74 14.08 23.93
C ILE A 169 0.18 14.65 25.23
N SER A 170 -0.13 15.94 25.23
CA SER A 170 -0.94 16.58 26.26
C SER A 170 -2.40 16.28 25.96
N THR A 171 -3.05 15.47 26.79
CA THR A 171 -4.49 15.23 26.70
C THR A 171 -5.22 16.39 27.39
N THR A 172 -5.86 17.25 26.61
CA THR A 172 -6.78 18.29 27.09
C THR A 172 -8.10 17.62 27.46
N THR A 173 -8.38 17.46 28.75
CA THR A 173 -9.67 16.96 29.24
C THR A 173 -10.71 18.08 29.14
N ASN A 174 -11.62 17.97 28.16
CA ASN A 174 -12.82 18.81 28.12
C ASN A 174 -13.78 18.39 29.24
N ARG A 175 -14.02 19.32 30.16
CA ARG A 175 -14.94 19.21 31.29
C ARG A 175 -16.34 19.62 30.80
N ALA A 176 -17.22 18.65 30.59
CA ALA A 176 -18.65 18.90 30.40
C ALA A 176 -19.29 19.15 31.77
N GLY A 177 -19.99 20.27 31.91
CA GLY A 177 -20.86 20.58 33.04
C GLY A 177 -22.33 20.33 32.67
N HIS A 178 -23.04 19.73 33.62
CA HIS A 178 -24.50 19.62 33.84
C HIS A 178 -24.58 18.74 35.11
N ASP A 179 -25.12 19.13 36.26
CA ASP A 179 -26.15 20.11 36.63
C ASP A 179 -25.78 20.91 37.89
#